data_AF-A0A2G5E599-F1
#
_entry.id   AF-A0A2G5E599-F1
#
_cell.length_a   1.000
_cell.length_b   1.000
_cell.length_c   1.000
_cell.angle_alpha   90.00
_cell.angle_beta   90.00
_cell.angle_gamma   90.00
#
_symmetry.space_group_name_H-M   'P 1'
#
loop_
_entity.id
_entity.type
_entity.pdbx_description
1 polymer ?
#
loop_
_entity_poly.entity_id
_entity_poly.type
_entity_poly.pdbx_seq_one_letter_code
_entity_poly.pdbx_strand_id
1 'polypeptide(L)'
;MNEYLLESGKTFSDFPNMPLPCKAWNEVVTNRHITEHQNFVYPGLYEKAQEKVARFNTEQLNAYTENTNSVRNDSGQVFFLSGPAGTGKMFVYNTVANTLRSEGHIVLLHQELHLYY
;
A
#
# COMPACT_ATOMS: atom_id res chain seq x y z
N MET A 1 -16.07 -0.39 21.66
CA MET A 1 -17.42 -0.82 21.22
C MET A 1 -18.33 -1.10 22.40
N ASN A 2 -17.88 -1.80 23.44
CA ASN A 2 -18.67 -1.96 24.68
C ASN A 2 -18.81 -0.64 25.48
N GLU A 3 -17.77 0.22 25.48
CA GLU A 3 -17.80 1.52 26.17
C GLU A 3 -18.87 2.49 25.63
N TYR A 4 -19.02 2.61 24.31
CA TYR A 4 -20.06 3.45 23.68
C TYR A 4 -21.48 2.98 23.96
N LEU A 5 -21.68 1.67 24.17
CA LEU A 5 -22.99 1.12 24.54
C LEU A 5 -23.33 1.44 25.99
N LEU A 6 -22.34 1.32 26.89
CA LEU A 6 -22.48 1.68 28.29
C LEU A 6 -22.75 3.18 28.50
N GLU A 7 -22.12 4.05 27.72
CA GLU A 7 -22.43 5.49 27.72
C GLU A 7 -23.88 5.79 27.29
N SER A 8 -24.46 4.95 26.44
CA SER A 8 -25.87 5.04 26.04
C SER A 8 -26.84 4.33 26.99
N GLY A 9 -26.34 3.76 28.09
CA GLY A 9 -27.13 3.00 29.07
C GLY A 9 -27.65 1.66 28.56
N LYS A 10 -27.07 1.14 27.48
CA LYS A 10 -27.49 -0.11 26.84
C LYS A 10 -26.42 -1.18 26.97
N THR A 11 -26.84 -2.43 26.98
CA THR A 11 -25.97 -3.60 27.01
C THR A 11 -26.14 -4.41 25.74
N PHE A 12 -25.19 -5.30 25.43
CA PHE A 12 -25.31 -6.21 24.29
C PHE A 12 -26.55 -7.12 24.38
N SER A 13 -27.08 -7.35 25.59
CA SER A 13 -28.33 -8.10 25.82
C SER A 13 -29.56 -7.41 25.23
N ASP A 14 -29.50 -6.09 25.00
CA ASP A 14 -30.60 -5.33 24.39
C ASP A 14 -30.66 -5.49 22.86
N PHE A 15 -29.67 -6.16 22.26
CA PHE A 15 -29.56 -6.36 20.82
C PHE A 15 -29.33 -7.84 20.45
N PRO A 16 -30.33 -8.73 20.63
CA PRO A 16 -30.17 -10.17 20.45
C PRO A 16 -29.85 -10.60 19.00
N ASN A 17 -30.15 -9.76 18.01
CA ASN A 17 -29.83 -10.00 16.60
C ASN A 17 -28.50 -9.38 16.16
N MET A 18 -27.78 -8.68 17.06
CA MET A 18 -26.50 -8.08 16.71
C MET A 18 -25.41 -9.16 16.77
N PRO A 19 -24.68 -9.41 15.67
CA PRO A 19 -23.59 -10.36 15.69
C PRO A 19 -22.55 -9.89 16.72
N LEU A 20 -22.31 -10.72 17.73
CA LEU A 20 -21.24 -10.47 18.69
C LEU A 20 -19.92 -10.34 17.92
N PRO A 21 -19.03 -9.39 18.29
CA PRO A 21 -17.70 -9.33 17.72
C PRO A 21 -17.00 -10.69 17.94
N CYS A 22 -17.00 -11.55 16.92
CA CYS A 22 -16.43 -12.89 16.96
C CYS A 22 -14.89 -12.85 17.03
N LYS A 23 -14.29 -11.68 16.81
CA LYS A 23 -12.85 -11.48 16.84
C LYS A 23 -12.51 -10.49 17.94
N ALA A 24 -11.63 -10.91 18.85
CA ALA A 24 -10.88 -9.97 19.66
C ALA A 24 -9.99 -9.15 18.70
N TRP A 25 -10.48 -7.99 18.27
CA TRP A 25 -9.68 -7.04 17.47
C TRP A 25 -8.38 -6.67 18.20
N ASN A 26 -8.38 -6.81 19.53
CA ASN A 26 -7.21 -6.64 20.39
C ASN A 26 -6.20 -7.80 20.31
N GLU A 27 -6.60 -8.99 19.81
CA GLU A 27 -5.69 -10.13 19.56
C GLU A 27 -5.17 -10.14 18.11
N VAL A 28 -5.88 -9.50 17.17
CA VAL A 28 -5.37 -9.23 15.81
C VAL A 28 -4.50 -7.97 15.84
N VAL A 29 -3.41 -8.01 16.61
CA VAL A 29 -2.51 -6.85 16.81
C VAL A 29 -1.69 -6.52 15.56
N THR A 30 -1.62 -7.42 14.59
CA THR A 30 -0.92 -7.16 13.33
C THR A 30 -1.92 -6.85 12.22
N ASN A 31 -1.99 -5.58 11.82
CA ASN A 31 -2.68 -5.18 10.61
C ASN A 31 -2.14 -6.01 9.45
N ARG A 32 -2.95 -6.91 8.89
CA ARG A 32 -2.55 -7.83 7.82
C ARG A 32 -1.82 -7.12 6.67
N HIS A 33 -2.24 -5.90 6.33
CA HIS A 33 -1.60 -5.12 5.27
C HIS A 33 -0.18 -4.69 5.63
N ILE A 34 0.09 -4.39 6.91
CA ILE A 34 1.44 -4.09 7.40
C ILE A 34 2.30 -5.35 7.37
N THR A 35 1.76 -6.49 7.79
CA THR A 35 2.47 -7.78 7.73
C THR A 35 2.81 -8.16 6.29
N GLU A 36 1.86 -8.05 5.37
CA GLU A 36 2.08 -8.29 3.94
C GLU A 36 3.14 -7.34 3.39
N HIS A 37 3.09 -6.06 3.75
CA HIS A 37 4.08 -5.07 3.36
C HIS A 37 5.49 -5.44 3.82
N GLN A 38 5.65 -5.83 5.09
CA GLN A 38 6.93 -6.24 5.66
C GLN A 38 7.52 -7.44 4.92
N ASN A 39 6.68 -8.38 4.47
CA ASN A 39 7.13 -9.53 3.69
C ASN A 39 7.68 -9.16 2.30
N PHE A 40 7.31 -8.00 1.74
CA PHE A 40 7.87 -7.52 0.47
C PHE A 40 9.23 -6.82 0.62
N VAL A 41 9.64 -6.46 1.84
CA VAL A 41 10.91 -5.80 2.11
C VAL A 41 11.99 -6.84 2.42
N TYR A 42 13.05 -6.88 1.63
CA TYR A 42 14.18 -7.79 1.84
C TYR A 42 15.53 -7.11 1.51
N PRO A 43 16.66 -7.60 2.05
CA PRO A 43 17.99 -7.05 1.74
C PRO A 43 18.28 -7.10 0.24
N GLY A 44 18.66 -5.98 -0.37
CA GLY A 44 18.87 -5.90 -1.83
C GLY A 44 17.69 -5.34 -2.62
N LEU A 45 16.55 -5.02 -1.98
CA LEU A 45 15.38 -4.49 -2.68
C LEU A 45 15.65 -3.12 -3.31
N TYR A 46 16.38 -2.25 -2.61
CA TYR A 46 16.74 -0.92 -3.10
C TYR A 46 17.64 -1.01 -4.33
N GLU A 47 18.68 -1.83 -4.26
CA GLU A 47 19.64 -2.06 -5.34
C GLU A 47 18.93 -2.58 -6.60
N LYS A 48 18.04 -3.57 -6.44
CA LYS A 48 17.19 -4.07 -7.52
C LYS A 48 16.24 -3.02 -8.08
N ALA A 49 15.75 -2.09 -7.25
CA ALA A 49 14.96 -0.97 -7.73
C ALA A 49 15.84 -0.01 -8.57
N GLN A 50 17.05 0.31 -8.12
CA GLN A 50 17.98 1.16 -8.86
C GLN A 50 18.43 0.56 -10.19
N GLU A 51 18.63 -0.76 -10.27
CA GLU A 51 18.86 -1.47 -11.53
C GLU A 51 17.72 -1.28 -12.55
N LYS A 52 16.47 -1.17 -12.09
CA LYS A 52 15.31 -0.89 -12.94
C LYS A 52 15.26 0.58 -13.34
N VAL A 53 15.56 1.49 -12.40
CA VAL A 53 15.65 2.94 -12.68
C VAL A 53 16.68 3.21 -13.78
N ALA A 54 17.82 2.51 -13.78
CA ALA A 54 18.84 2.62 -14.82
C ALA A 54 18.34 2.24 -16.24
N ARG A 55 17.20 1.56 -16.36
CA ARG A 55 16.58 1.16 -17.64
C ARG A 55 15.45 2.09 -18.06
N PHE A 56 15.13 3.12 -17.28
CA PHE A 56 14.10 4.08 -17.63
C PHE A 56 14.53 4.95 -18.80
N ASN A 57 13.55 5.28 -19.65
CA ASN A 57 13.71 6.40 -20.56
C ASN A 57 13.54 7.73 -19.80
N THR A 58 13.82 8.85 -20.49
CA THR A 58 13.80 10.19 -19.89
C THR A 58 12.46 10.53 -19.22
N GLU A 59 11.33 10.17 -19.83
CA GLU A 59 10.00 10.47 -19.29
C GLU A 59 9.68 9.65 -18.03
N GLN A 60 9.99 8.35 -18.06
CA GLN A 60 9.81 7.45 -16.93
C GLN A 60 10.70 7.85 -15.75
N LEU A 61 11.94 8.26 -16.02
CA LEU A 61 12.88 8.72 -15.01
C LEU A 61 12.41 10.04 -14.37
N ASN A 62 11.88 10.97 -15.17
CA ASN A 62 11.32 12.21 -14.65
C ASN A 62 10.12 11.93 -13.72
N ALA A 63 9.16 11.11 -14.19
CA ALA A 63 7.99 10.74 -13.40
C ALA A 63 8.36 10.00 -12.10
N TYR A 64 9.34 9.10 -12.15
CA TYR A 64 9.87 8.43 -10.97
C TYR A 64 10.47 9.42 -9.96
N THR A 65 11.28 10.36 -10.46
CA THR A 65 11.99 11.34 -9.61
C THR A 65 11.02 12.28 -8.94
N GLU A 66 10.07 12.85 -9.68
CA GLU A 66 9.04 13.74 -9.12
C GLU A 66 8.18 13.02 -8.07
N ASN A 67 7.75 11.79 -8.37
CA ASN A 67 6.92 11.03 -7.45
C ASN A 67 7.65 10.69 -6.15
N THR A 68 8.85 10.09 -6.24
CA THR A 68 9.62 9.70 -5.05
C THR A 68 10.01 10.91 -4.21
N ASN A 69 10.38 12.03 -4.84
CA ASN A 69 10.66 13.28 -4.12
C ASN A 69 9.41 13.87 -3.48
N SER A 70 8.23 13.75 -4.10
CA SER A 70 6.99 14.22 -3.47
C SER A 70 6.69 13.46 -2.18
N VAL A 71 6.88 12.13 -2.18
CA VAL A 71 6.70 11.31 -0.97
C VAL A 71 7.72 11.67 0.10
N ARG A 72 9.00 11.79 -0.26
CA ARG A 72 10.07 12.13 0.71
C ARG A 72 9.92 13.51 1.33
N ASN A 73 9.30 14.44 0.60
CA ASN A 73 9.06 15.81 1.06
C ASN A 73 7.66 16.02 1.65
N ASP A 74 6.87 14.94 1.82
CA ASP A 74 5.48 15.00 2.30
C ASP A 74 4.60 16.02 1.57
N SER A 75 4.85 16.24 0.27
CA SER A 75 4.19 17.30 -0.50
C SER A 75 2.80 16.91 -1.02
N GLY A 76 2.39 15.65 -0.83
CA GLY A 76 1.02 15.18 -1.06
C GLY A 76 0.52 15.36 -2.50
N GLN A 77 1.27 14.89 -3.49
CA GLN A 77 0.91 15.06 -4.91
C GLN A 77 0.27 13.82 -5.53
N VAL A 78 -0.57 14.05 -6.54
CA VAL A 78 -1.20 13.00 -7.36
C VAL A 78 -0.55 13.01 -8.74
N PHE A 79 -0.12 11.85 -9.21
CA PHE A 79 0.58 11.69 -10.49
C PHE A 79 -0.17 10.71 -11.41
N PHE A 80 -0.13 10.99 -12.72
CA PHE A 80 -0.70 10.13 -13.74
C PHE A 80 0.36 9.76 -14.78
N LEU A 81 0.63 8.46 -14.94
CA LEU A 81 1.52 7.99 -15.99
C LEU A 81 0.73 7.64 -17.27
N SER A 82 0.68 8.58 -18.21
CA SER A 82 0.05 8.37 -19.53
C SER A 82 0.99 7.65 -20.50
N GLY A 83 0.42 6.95 -21.48
CA GLY A 83 1.18 6.09 -22.41
C GLY A 83 0.32 4.97 -23.01
N PRO A 84 0.61 4.51 -24.23
CA PRO A 84 -0.04 3.36 -24.85
C PRO A 84 0.02 2.09 -23.99
N ALA A 85 -0.86 1.12 -24.26
CA ALA A 85 -0.73 -0.20 -23.67
C ALA A 85 0.65 -0.79 -23.99
N GLY A 86 1.28 -1.45 -23.02
CA GLY A 86 2.60 -2.06 -23.19
C GLY A 86 3.80 -1.14 -22.97
N THR A 87 3.64 0.16 -22.68
CA THR A 87 4.79 1.07 -22.43
C THR A 87 5.42 0.96 -21.03
N GLY A 88 5.23 -0.17 -20.34
CA GLY A 88 5.91 -0.41 -19.08
C GLY A 88 5.42 0.46 -17.91
N LYS A 89 4.17 0.95 -17.91
CA LYS A 89 3.64 1.70 -16.76
C LYS A 89 3.76 0.93 -15.44
N MET A 90 3.41 -0.36 -15.48
CA MET A 90 3.60 -1.27 -14.33
C MET A 90 5.06 -1.41 -13.93
N PHE A 91 5.99 -1.32 -14.88
CA PHE A 91 7.42 -1.33 -14.58
C PHE A 91 7.82 -0.10 -13.76
N VAL A 92 7.29 1.09 -14.08
CA VAL A 92 7.50 2.31 -13.29
C VAL A 92 6.85 2.20 -11.92
N TYR A 93 5.56 1.85 -11.83
CA TYR A 93 4.84 1.75 -10.54
C TYR A 93 5.50 0.75 -9.58
N ASN A 94 5.91 -0.41 -10.08
CA ASN A 94 6.60 -1.41 -9.27
C ASN A 94 7.97 -0.92 -8.77
N THR A 95 8.67 -0.11 -9.57
CA THR A 95 9.98 0.43 -9.20
C THR A 95 9.86 1.56 -8.18
N VAL A 96 8.88 2.46 -8.33
CA VAL A 96 8.51 3.46 -7.33
C VAL A 96 8.17 2.78 -6.01
N ALA A 97 7.27 1.79 -6.07
CA ALA A 97 6.86 1.06 -4.87
C ALA A 97 8.06 0.41 -4.19
N ASN A 98 8.87 -0.38 -4.91
CA ASN A 98 10.04 -1.04 -4.31
C ASN A 98 11.05 -0.06 -3.70
N THR A 99 11.26 1.09 -4.34
CA THR A 99 12.12 2.16 -3.78
C THR A 99 11.57 2.64 -2.43
N LEU A 100 10.31 3.07 -2.40
CA LEU A 100 9.69 3.60 -1.19
C LEU A 100 9.54 2.53 -0.09
N ARG A 101 9.27 1.27 -0.46
CA ARG A 101 9.24 0.14 0.49
C ARG A 101 10.60 -0.07 1.15
N SER A 102 11.68 0.03 0.38
CA SER A 102 13.04 -0.11 0.91
C SER A 102 13.46 1.06 1.83
N GLU A 103 12.80 2.20 1.69
CA GLU A 103 12.94 3.37 2.58
C GLU A 103 12.03 3.30 3.82
N GLY A 104 11.21 2.24 3.94
CA GLY A 104 10.32 2.02 5.08
C GLY A 104 8.90 2.57 4.92
N HIS A 105 8.57 3.18 3.78
CA HIS A 105 7.20 3.63 3.49
C HIS A 105 6.28 2.45 3.21
N ILE A 106 5.02 2.57 3.64
CA ILE A 106 3.97 1.58 3.31
C ILE A 106 3.36 1.93 1.96
N VAL A 107 3.58 1.08 0.96
CA VAL A 107 3.01 1.28 -0.39
C VAL A 107 1.94 0.24 -0.71
N LEU A 108 0.73 0.72 -0.99
CA LEU A 108 -0.38 -0.10 -1.48
C LEU A 108 -0.42 -0.06 -3.01
N LEU A 109 -0.35 -1.24 -3.63
CA LEU A 109 -0.57 -1.41 -5.06
C LEU A 109 -1.73 -2.38 -5.24
N HIS A 110 -2.69 -2.00 -6.08
CA HIS A 110 -3.71 -2.93 -6.55
C HIS A 110 -3.42 -3.24 -8.02
N GLN A 111 -3.14 -4.49 -8.31
CA GLN A 111 -3.04 -4.99 -9.67
C GLN A 111 -4.24 -5.91 -9.88
N GLU A 112 -5.16 -5.55 -10.78
CA GLU A 112 -6.16 -6.50 -11.24
C GLU A 112 -5.43 -7.62 -12.00
N LEU A 113 -5.30 -8.77 -11.35
CA LEU A 113 -5.06 -10.01 -12.05
C LEU A 113 -6.32 -10.29 -12.87
N HIS A 114 -6.28 -9.98 -14.16
CA HIS A 114 -7.15 -10.68 -15.11
C HIS A 114 -6.72 -12.15 -15.07
N LEU A 115 -7.33 -12.91 -14.17
CA LEU A 115 -7.40 -14.36 -14.28
C LEU A 115 -8.16 -14.63 -15.58
N TYR A 116 -7.42 -15.04 -16.61
CA TYR A 116 -7.99 -15.66 -17.79
C TYR A 116 -8.70 -16.96 -17.35
N TYR A 117 -10.00 -17.08 -17.66
CA TYR A 117 -10.69 -18.36 -17.82
C TYR A 117 -10.63 -18.76 -19.29
#